data_AF-A0A1Y1VJA2-F1
#
_entry.id   AF-A0A1Y1VJA2-F1
#
_cell.length_a   1.000
_cell.length_b   1.000
_cell.length_c   1.000
_cell.angle_alpha   90.00
_cell.angle_beta   90.00
_cell.angle_gamma   90.00
#
_symmetry.space_group_name_H-M   'P 1'
#
loop_
_entity.id
_entity.type
_entity.pdbx_description
1 polymer ?
#
loop_
_entity_poly.entity_id
_entity_poly.type
_entity_poly.pdbx_seq_one_letter_code
_entity_poly.pdbx_strand_id
1 'polypeptide(L)'
;MKFNYISYILSSSVTFINAIQFKRIYGVAEKDLGKYQMTPDGNFHCLDGTQVIPYSALNDDYCDCKDGSDEPGTSACQNGKFFCDNIGSVGHYIPSSRVNDGVCDYDLCCDGSDEYNGTIKCPDRCEEMARKLESERNEKLMYMFHSFQNRQLMIMRAMANITRDAQELELKKQKYEKEKENFENLKAEVKELEQIEKDTKDLYKSLYRELKIEFNDNKNKLKKAIEDILKIKNSNNINKSIINNILEEYNENLLAQFEKGIIKKDENEESSSPEEIIDEDEEEEKRKYSEKEAAYKEIKSKLSKLRIERNEVDRTTKDYKRDMEALKKRIEMDNGKNHVFYTLYNEVFSLNTTDYIYTFTWGNEIKQKQIGGAMTLLGKFKEYKDNYKTIIYDNGAQCWKGPKRSVTVKLICGPENKILKISEPSKCEYLLEFSSPGSCDDNDFKIISIKHFKESGSDDAEFSEDILNSIKDIINESPEEPILDEEEIDKLDEKEQGQKHDEL
;
A
#
# COMPACT_ATOMS: atom_id res chain seq x y z
N MET A 1 50.80 -42.51 56.75
CA MET A 1 51.46 -41.55 55.83
C MET A 1 50.78 -40.21 56.01
N LYS A 2 51.53 -39.21 56.46
CA LYS A 2 51.08 -37.81 56.65
C LYS A 2 50.98 -37.16 55.27
N PHE A 3 49.84 -36.61 54.90
CA PHE A 3 49.73 -35.74 53.73
C PHE A 3 49.49 -34.30 54.20
N ASN A 4 50.50 -33.48 53.92
CA ASN A 4 50.59 -32.06 54.27
C ASN A 4 49.58 -31.25 53.45
N TYR A 5 48.82 -30.39 54.13
CA TYR A 5 48.13 -29.26 53.52
C TYR A 5 49.17 -28.20 53.13
N ILE A 6 49.30 -27.91 51.84
CA ILE A 6 50.06 -26.76 51.34
C ILE A 6 49.04 -25.63 51.13
N SER A 7 49.02 -24.67 52.05
CA SER A 7 48.33 -23.39 51.86
C SER A 7 49.16 -22.54 50.88
N TYR A 8 48.60 -22.24 49.71
CA TYR A 8 49.14 -21.21 48.81
C TYR A 8 48.73 -19.84 49.35
N ILE A 9 49.71 -19.08 49.86
CA ILE A 9 49.56 -17.64 50.11
C ILE A 9 49.86 -16.94 48.78
N LEU A 10 48.81 -16.50 48.08
CA LEU A 10 48.94 -15.53 46.99
C LEU A 10 49.25 -14.17 47.63
N SER A 11 50.52 -13.78 47.66
CA SER A 11 50.91 -12.40 47.94
C SER A 11 50.55 -11.56 46.71
N SER A 12 49.36 -10.94 46.73
CA SER A 12 49.03 -9.85 45.82
C SER A 12 49.87 -8.64 46.20
N SER A 13 51.03 -8.52 45.57
CA SER A 13 51.76 -7.24 45.51
C SER A 13 50.93 -6.25 44.70
N VAL A 14 50.04 -5.54 45.39
CA VAL A 14 49.38 -4.34 44.86
C VAL A 14 50.47 -3.28 44.69
N THR A 15 51.01 -3.15 43.49
CA THR A 15 51.75 -1.95 43.11
C THR A 15 50.76 -0.81 43.09
N PHE A 16 50.75 0.00 44.16
CA PHE A 16 50.15 1.32 44.14
C PHE A 16 50.89 2.14 43.08
N ILE A 17 50.31 2.26 41.90
CA ILE A 17 50.67 3.32 40.97
C ILE A 17 50.23 4.59 41.69
N ASN A 18 51.19 5.36 42.21
CA ASN A 18 50.91 6.73 42.63
C ASN A 18 50.41 7.46 41.38
N ALA A 19 49.11 7.73 41.31
CA ALA A 19 48.57 8.64 40.32
C ALA A 19 49.33 9.96 40.47
N ILE A 20 49.98 10.42 39.40
CA ILE A 20 50.58 11.75 39.36
C ILE A 20 49.42 12.74 39.48
N GLN A 21 49.22 13.27 40.68
CA GLN A 21 48.16 14.24 40.93
C GLN A 21 48.64 15.60 40.42
N PHE A 22 48.32 15.90 39.16
CA PHE A 22 48.61 17.21 38.58
C PHE A 22 47.82 18.29 39.33
N LYS A 23 48.47 19.41 39.63
CA LYS A 23 47.80 20.58 40.19
C LYS A 23 46.75 21.06 39.18
N ARG A 24 45.49 21.14 39.59
CA ARG A 24 44.40 21.67 38.76
C ARG A 24 44.70 23.14 38.42
N ILE A 25 44.62 23.49 37.14
CA ILE A 25 44.81 24.84 36.62
C ILE A 25 43.46 25.30 36.08
N TYR A 26 43.04 26.48 36.53
CA TYR A 26 41.75 27.03 36.19
C TYR A 26 41.68 27.37 34.69
N GLY A 27 40.56 27.02 34.05
CA GLY A 27 40.37 27.18 32.61
C GLY A 27 41.09 26.15 31.72
N VAL A 28 41.70 25.10 32.29
CA VAL A 28 42.42 24.05 31.54
C VAL A 28 41.70 22.69 31.64
N ALA A 29 41.38 22.07 30.52
CA ALA A 29 40.80 20.72 30.48
C ALA A 29 41.71 19.69 31.18
N GLU A 30 41.12 18.69 31.85
CA GLU A 30 41.87 17.69 32.63
C GLU A 30 42.95 16.98 31.80
N LYS A 31 42.62 16.60 30.57
CA LYS A 31 43.54 15.98 29.60
C LYS A 31 44.74 16.86 29.22
N ASP A 32 44.63 18.18 29.40
CA ASP A 32 45.65 19.14 29.01
C ASP A 32 46.50 19.62 30.20
N LEU A 33 46.14 19.29 31.45
CA LEU A 33 46.87 19.71 32.65
C LEU A 33 48.37 19.38 32.60
N GLY A 34 48.74 18.24 32.01
CA GLY A 34 50.14 17.84 31.85
C GLY A 34 50.98 18.81 31.01
N LYS A 35 50.35 19.63 30.16
CA LYS A 35 51.03 20.63 29.32
C LYS A 35 51.36 21.92 30.08
N TYR A 36 50.66 22.17 31.19
CA TYR A 36 50.77 23.41 31.96
C TYR A 36 51.60 23.23 33.25
N GLN A 37 52.57 22.32 33.24
CA GLN A 37 53.37 22.02 34.42
C GLN A 37 54.56 22.99 34.57
N MET A 38 54.86 23.33 35.82
CA MET A 38 56.04 24.13 36.17
C MET A 38 57.31 23.32 35.91
N THR A 39 58.26 23.92 35.21
CA THR A 39 59.60 23.34 35.06
C THR A 39 60.38 23.37 36.38
N PRO A 40 61.40 22.53 36.56
CA PRO A 40 62.25 22.55 37.76
C PRO A 40 62.89 23.92 38.04
N ASP A 41 63.14 24.71 37.01
CA ASP A 41 63.71 26.07 37.09
C ASP A 41 62.67 27.15 37.41
N GLY A 42 61.40 26.76 37.56
CA GLY A 42 60.29 27.63 37.93
C GLY A 42 59.67 28.44 36.81
N ASN A 43 59.85 28.00 35.57
CA ASN A 43 59.30 28.62 34.37
C ASN A 43 58.15 27.80 33.76
N PHE A 44 57.35 28.44 32.91
CA PHE A 44 56.38 27.86 32.01
C PHE A 44 56.83 28.06 30.55
N HIS A 45 56.65 27.05 29.71
CA HIS A 45 56.90 27.14 28.27
C HIS A 45 55.56 27.36 27.57
N CYS A 46 55.42 28.45 26.81
CA CYS A 46 54.25 28.67 25.97
C CYS A 46 54.04 27.45 25.05
N LEU A 47 52.80 27.05 24.82
CA LEU A 47 52.48 25.79 24.12
C LEU A 47 52.85 25.82 22.63
N ASP A 48 52.96 27.01 22.05
CA ASP A 48 53.53 27.25 20.71
C ASP A 48 55.06 27.12 20.64
N GLY A 49 55.73 26.97 21.78
CA GLY A 49 57.19 26.83 21.90
C GLY A 49 57.98 28.12 21.64
N THR A 50 57.32 29.27 21.53
CA THR A 50 57.98 30.52 21.12
C THR A 50 58.67 31.25 22.26
N GLN A 51 58.19 31.10 23.49
CA GLN A 51 58.66 31.85 24.64
C GLN A 51 58.65 31.02 25.93
N VAL A 52 59.50 31.42 26.88
CA VAL A 52 59.58 30.88 28.24
C VAL A 52 59.33 32.03 29.20
N ILE A 53 58.37 31.85 30.10
CA ILE A 53 57.94 32.87 31.06
C ILE A 53 58.06 32.32 32.49
N PRO A 54 58.16 33.17 33.53
CA PRO A 54 58.05 32.71 34.90
C PRO A 54 56.71 31.99 35.12
N TYR A 55 56.69 30.88 35.86
CA TYR A 55 55.42 30.16 36.11
C TYR A 55 54.39 31.00 36.90
N SER A 56 54.84 32.07 37.57
CA SER A 56 53.98 33.04 38.24
C SER A 56 53.15 33.89 37.29
N ALA A 57 53.51 33.96 36.00
CA ALA A 57 52.78 34.68 34.96
C ALA A 57 51.67 33.83 34.32
N LEU A 58 51.34 32.68 34.90
CA LEU A 58 50.21 31.87 34.46
C LEU A 58 48.93 32.36 35.16
N ASN A 59 47.93 32.77 34.39
CA ASN A 59 46.68 33.37 34.85
C ASN A 59 46.91 34.63 35.72
N ASP A 60 47.79 35.52 35.28
CA ASP A 60 48.13 36.76 35.99
C ASP A 60 47.43 38.03 35.45
N ASP A 61 46.44 37.83 34.56
CA ASP A 61 45.70 38.86 33.83
C ASP A 61 46.59 39.67 32.84
N TYR A 62 47.74 39.14 32.44
CA TYR A 62 48.60 39.71 31.41
C TYR A 62 48.93 38.68 30.32
N CYS A 63 48.90 39.11 29.05
CA CYS A 63 49.15 38.22 27.91
C CYS A 63 50.62 38.28 27.47
N ASP A 64 51.44 37.38 28.02
CA ASP A 64 52.83 37.11 27.68
C ASP A 64 53.02 36.16 26.50
N CYS A 65 52.22 35.09 26.39
CA CYS A 65 52.35 34.13 25.29
C CYS A 65 51.55 34.56 24.06
N LYS A 66 52.15 34.45 22.86
CA LYS A 66 51.48 34.80 21.60
C LYS A 66 50.29 33.90 21.27
N ASP A 67 50.34 32.65 21.71
CA ASP A 67 49.24 31.69 21.57
C ASP A 67 48.20 31.79 22.69
N GLY A 68 48.44 32.64 23.70
CA GLY A 68 47.58 32.84 24.87
C GLY A 68 47.53 31.66 25.83
N SER A 69 48.52 30.76 25.78
CA SER A 69 48.59 29.58 26.65
C SER A 69 48.99 29.89 28.09
N ASP A 70 49.41 31.10 28.39
CA ASP A 70 49.66 31.63 29.73
C ASP A 70 48.38 32.04 30.46
N GLU A 71 47.32 32.38 29.72
CA GLU A 71 46.06 32.89 30.29
C GLU A 71 44.86 31.97 29.98
N PRO A 72 44.90 30.65 30.31
CA PRO A 72 43.76 29.77 30.11
C PRO A 72 42.56 30.09 31.01
N GLY A 73 42.80 30.76 32.13
CA GLY A 73 41.82 31.04 33.19
C GLY A 73 41.31 32.48 33.23
N THR A 74 41.78 33.36 32.34
CA THR A 74 41.44 34.80 32.33
C THR A 74 41.04 35.27 30.93
N SER A 75 40.66 36.55 30.80
CA SER A 75 40.32 37.18 29.51
C SER A 75 41.47 37.98 28.87
N ALA A 76 42.69 37.91 29.42
CA ALA A 76 43.79 38.81 29.05
C ALA A 76 44.32 38.60 27.61
N CYS A 77 44.26 37.37 27.08
CA CYS A 77 44.70 37.06 25.73
C CYS A 77 43.55 37.01 24.71
N GLN A 78 43.62 37.78 23.63
CA GLN A 78 42.55 37.86 22.59
C GLN A 78 42.27 36.52 21.88
N ASN A 79 43.28 35.65 21.75
CA ASN A 79 43.14 34.33 21.12
C ASN A 79 43.01 33.20 22.16
N GLY A 80 42.88 33.57 23.44
CA GLY A 80 42.78 32.63 24.56
C GLY A 80 41.50 31.81 24.52
N LYS A 81 41.54 30.67 25.21
CA LYS A 81 40.39 29.78 25.37
C LYS A 81 40.29 29.36 26.83
N PHE A 82 39.09 29.42 27.36
CA PHE A 82 38.77 29.01 28.71
C PHE A 82 37.97 27.71 28.67
N PHE A 83 38.35 26.74 29.49
CA PHE A 83 37.63 25.47 29.60
C PHE A 83 36.71 25.47 30.82
N CYS A 84 35.40 25.34 30.57
CA CYS A 84 34.41 25.09 31.59
C CYS A 84 34.27 23.58 31.81
N ASP A 85 34.44 23.13 33.05
CA ASP A 85 34.39 21.71 33.38
C ASP A 85 32.97 21.16 33.24
N ASN A 86 31.98 22.00 33.53
CA ASN A 86 30.57 21.68 33.43
C ASN A 86 30.23 20.35 34.12
N ILE A 87 30.66 20.19 35.37
CA ILE A 87 30.55 18.93 36.10
C ILE A 87 29.10 18.44 36.11
N GLY A 88 28.89 17.18 35.71
CA GLY A 88 27.56 16.59 35.53
C GLY A 88 26.94 16.83 34.16
N SER A 89 27.60 17.59 33.28
CA SER A 89 27.28 17.81 31.87
C SER A 89 28.54 17.59 31.01
N VAL A 90 28.58 18.17 29.80
CA VAL A 90 29.71 18.07 28.87
C VAL A 90 30.59 19.31 28.99
N GLY A 91 31.88 19.13 29.28
CA GLY A 91 32.88 20.22 29.32
C GLY A 91 33.11 20.86 27.95
N HIS A 92 33.22 22.18 27.91
CA HIS A 92 33.30 22.96 26.67
C HIS A 92 34.34 24.08 26.78
N TYR A 93 34.85 24.52 25.62
CA TYR A 93 35.66 25.72 25.54
C TYR A 93 34.81 26.93 25.17
N ILE A 94 35.06 28.04 25.85
CA ILE A 94 34.60 29.37 25.47
C ILE A 94 35.79 30.25 25.06
N PRO A 95 35.58 31.26 24.20
CA PRO A 95 36.59 32.29 23.97
C PRO A 95 36.94 33.01 25.27
N SER A 96 38.22 33.35 25.49
CA SER A 96 38.65 34.15 26.65
C SER A 96 37.92 35.48 26.78
N SER A 97 37.45 36.07 25.67
CA SER A 97 36.66 37.30 25.67
C SER A 97 35.33 37.21 26.43
N ARG A 98 34.87 35.99 26.74
CA ARG A 98 33.65 35.71 27.50
C ARG A 98 33.91 35.47 28.99
N VAL A 99 35.18 35.46 29.40
CA VAL A 99 35.53 35.29 30.82
C VAL A 99 35.43 36.65 31.51
N ASN A 100 34.61 36.73 32.55
CA ASN A 100 34.38 37.93 33.35
C ASN A 100 33.90 39.15 32.52
N ASP A 101 33.10 38.93 31.49
CA ASP A 101 32.51 39.97 30.65
C ASP A 101 31.16 40.51 31.21
N GLY A 102 30.67 39.89 32.30
CA GLY A 102 29.44 40.26 32.98
C GLY A 102 28.20 39.55 32.45
N VAL A 103 28.35 38.52 31.61
CA VAL A 103 27.28 37.69 31.06
C VAL A 103 27.52 36.24 31.48
N CYS A 104 26.50 35.55 32.00
CA CYS A 104 26.60 34.12 32.24
C CYS A 104 26.38 33.33 30.93
N ASP A 105 27.44 32.74 30.37
CA ASP A 105 27.44 31.99 29.11
C ASP A 105 26.94 30.55 29.26
N TYR A 106 25.72 30.38 29.75
CA TYR A 106 25.14 29.06 30.06
C TYR A 106 24.96 28.11 28.86
N ASP A 107 25.06 28.60 27.63
CA ASP A 107 25.03 27.75 26.43
C ASP A 107 26.27 26.85 26.32
N LEU A 108 27.42 27.27 26.88
CA LEU A 108 28.69 26.55 26.85
C LEU A 108 29.34 26.38 28.23
N CYS A 109 29.05 27.24 29.19
CA CYS A 109 29.63 27.29 30.54
C CYS A 109 28.51 27.18 31.60
N CYS A 110 27.91 25.99 31.72
CA CYS A 110 26.75 25.80 32.59
C CYS A 110 27.08 25.91 34.09
N ASP A 111 28.34 25.74 34.45
CA ASP A 111 28.81 25.78 35.85
C ASP A 111 29.01 27.22 36.37
N GLY A 112 28.92 28.22 35.48
CA GLY A 112 29.11 29.64 35.81
C GLY A 112 30.56 30.02 36.11
N SER A 113 31.52 29.18 35.70
CA SER A 113 32.95 29.39 35.93
C SER A 113 33.56 30.50 35.07
N ASP A 114 32.85 30.95 34.05
CA ASP A 114 33.17 32.13 33.24
C ASP A 114 33.19 33.43 34.07
N GLU A 115 32.30 33.56 35.06
CA GLU A 115 32.10 34.78 35.86
C GLU A 115 32.56 34.64 37.32
N TYR A 116 33.83 34.27 37.51
CA TYR A 116 34.39 33.98 38.83
C TYR A 116 34.78 35.22 39.65
N ASN A 117 34.89 36.41 39.03
CA ASN A 117 35.37 37.62 39.72
C ASN A 117 34.34 38.23 40.70
N GLY A 118 33.10 37.73 40.71
CA GLY A 118 32.03 38.15 41.62
C GLY A 118 31.27 39.42 41.21
N THR A 119 31.53 39.97 40.02
CA THR A 119 30.78 41.11 39.46
C THR A 119 29.31 40.74 39.22
N ILE A 120 29.08 39.53 38.72
CA ILE A 120 27.77 38.89 38.60
C ILE A 120 27.82 37.52 39.31
N LYS A 121 26.66 37.00 39.73
CA LYS A 121 26.56 35.66 40.30
C LYS A 121 25.90 34.72 39.29
N CYS A 122 26.69 33.83 38.72
CA CYS A 122 26.21 32.76 37.84
C CYS A 122 26.11 31.46 38.64
N PRO A 123 24.90 31.04 39.09
CA PRO A 123 24.73 29.72 39.69
C PRO A 123 25.01 28.60 38.69
N ASP A 124 25.53 27.48 39.19
CA ASP A 124 25.68 26.23 38.44
C ASP A 124 24.31 25.67 38.02
N ARG A 125 24.14 25.41 36.72
CA ARG A 125 22.94 24.85 36.08
C ARG A 125 23.23 23.56 35.31
N CYS A 126 24.42 22.99 35.46
CA CYS A 126 24.85 21.85 34.65
C CYS A 126 23.98 20.62 34.83
N GLU A 127 23.56 20.31 36.05
CA GLU A 127 22.69 19.16 36.32
C GLU A 127 21.32 19.29 35.63
N GLU A 128 20.70 20.47 35.67
CA GLU A 128 19.42 20.72 35.00
C GLU A 128 19.55 20.58 33.47
N MET A 129 20.60 21.16 32.91
CA MET A 129 20.87 21.10 31.47
C MET A 129 21.19 19.68 31.00
N ALA A 130 21.99 18.94 31.77
CA ALA A 130 22.32 17.55 31.47
C ALA A 130 21.07 16.66 31.50
N ARG A 131 20.22 16.78 32.52
CA ARG A 131 18.93 16.05 32.58
C ARG A 131 18.04 16.37 31.39
N LYS A 132 17.98 17.64 30.96
CA LYS A 132 17.20 18.04 29.78
C LYS A 132 17.76 17.42 28.50
N LEU A 133 19.07 17.51 28.28
CA LEU A 133 19.74 16.92 27.12
C LEU A 133 19.55 15.40 27.09
N GLU A 134 19.68 14.74 28.23
CA GLU A 134 19.46 13.29 28.37
C GLU A 134 18.00 12.92 28.07
N SER A 135 17.03 13.69 28.58
CA SER A 135 15.62 13.49 28.28
C SER A 135 15.33 13.62 26.79
N GLU A 136 15.84 14.67 26.12
CA GLU A 136 15.67 14.87 24.67
C GLU A 136 16.33 13.75 23.86
N ARG A 137 17.50 13.29 24.30
CA ARG A 137 18.22 12.16 23.68
C ARG A 137 17.46 10.84 23.85
N ASN A 138 16.91 10.59 25.03
CA ASN A 138 16.10 9.40 25.33
C ASN A 138 14.80 9.41 24.53
N GLU A 139 14.12 10.56 24.44
CA GLU A 139 12.92 10.72 23.62
C GLU A 139 13.22 10.44 22.14
N LYS A 140 14.31 10.99 21.61
CA LYS A 140 14.75 10.74 20.24
C LYS A 140 15.13 9.28 19.99
N LEU A 141 15.78 8.63 20.97
CA LEU A 141 16.09 7.21 20.90
C LEU A 141 14.81 6.36 20.86
N MET A 142 13.84 6.64 21.73
CA MET A 142 12.56 5.92 21.77
C MET A 142 11.75 6.14 20.49
N TYR A 143 11.73 7.38 19.98
CA TYR A 143 11.10 7.70 18.70
C TYR A 143 11.70 6.85 17.56
N MET A 144 13.02 6.75 17.50
CA MET A 144 13.72 5.95 16.49
C MET A 144 13.50 4.44 16.70
N PHE A 145 13.49 3.98 17.95
CA PHE A 145 13.23 2.59 18.30
C PHE A 145 11.84 2.14 17.82
N HIS A 146 10.80 2.92 18.12
CA HIS A 146 9.45 2.64 17.61
C HIS A 146 9.38 2.71 16.09
N SER A 147 10.10 3.65 15.47
CA SER A 147 10.20 3.74 14.00
C SER A 147 10.78 2.47 13.39
N PHE A 148 11.83 1.90 14.00
CA PHE A 148 12.43 0.64 13.56
C PHE A 148 11.49 -0.55 13.76
N GLN A 149 10.89 -0.69 14.94
CA GLN A 149 9.93 -1.77 15.22
C GLN A 149 8.76 -1.76 14.24
N ASN A 150 8.16 -0.59 14.01
CA ASN A 150 7.03 -0.45 13.11
C ASN A 150 7.42 -0.70 11.66
N ARG A 151 8.66 -0.40 11.27
CA ARG A 151 9.19 -0.78 9.95
C ARG A 151 9.24 -2.30 9.79
N GLN A 152 9.77 -3.02 10.78
CA GLN A 152 9.83 -4.49 10.71
C GLN A 152 8.42 -5.08 10.61
N LEU A 153 7.47 -4.55 11.39
CA LEU A 153 6.07 -4.93 11.30
C LEU A 153 5.47 -4.64 9.91
N MET A 154 5.77 -3.49 9.30
CA MET A 154 5.33 -3.15 7.95
C MET A 154 5.89 -4.12 6.90
N ILE A 155 7.16 -4.51 6.99
CA ILE A 155 7.76 -5.52 6.10
C ILE A 155 7.06 -6.86 6.25
N MET A 156 6.85 -7.31 7.49
CA MET A 156 6.22 -8.60 7.78
C MET A 156 4.78 -8.64 7.23
N ARG A 157 3.99 -7.58 7.46
CA ARG A 157 2.63 -7.43 6.91
C ARG A 157 2.63 -7.36 5.38
N ALA A 158 3.59 -6.65 4.78
CA ALA A 158 3.75 -6.59 3.34
C ALA A 158 4.01 -7.96 2.73
N MET A 159 4.95 -8.73 3.29
CA MET A 159 5.27 -10.09 2.83
C MET A 159 4.06 -11.03 2.95
N ALA A 160 3.35 -11.01 4.09
CA ALA A 160 2.14 -11.80 4.26
C ALA A 160 1.07 -11.47 3.21
N ASN A 161 0.83 -10.18 2.96
CA ASN A 161 -0.13 -9.74 1.95
C ASN A 161 0.28 -10.09 0.53
N ILE A 162 1.57 -10.02 0.20
CA ILE A 162 2.09 -10.43 -1.11
C ILE A 162 1.87 -11.94 -1.32
N THR A 163 2.18 -12.75 -0.30
CA THR A 163 1.97 -14.20 -0.36
C THR A 163 0.49 -14.52 -0.57
N ARG A 164 -0.41 -13.88 0.18
CA ARG A 164 -1.86 -14.04 0.01
C ARG A 164 -2.34 -13.63 -1.37
N ASP A 165 -1.93 -12.46 -1.86
CA ASP A 165 -2.31 -11.97 -3.18
C ASP A 165 -1.75 -12.89 -4.29
N ALA A 166 -0.55 -13.45 -4.13
CA ALA A 166 0.01 -14.43 -5.06
C ALA A 166 -0.77 -15.76 -5.07
N GLN A 167 -1.20 -16.24 -3.90
CA GLN A 167 -2.06 -17.43 -3.79
C GLN A 167 -3.44 -17.18 -4.42
N GLU A 168 -4.05 -16.02 -4.16
CA GLU A 168 -5.33 -15.63 -4.78
C GLU A 168 -5.20 -15.56 -6.30
N LEU A 169 -4.10 -15.00 -6.82
CA LEU A 169 -3.82 -14.94 -8.25
C LEU A 169 -3.78 -16.34 -8.88
N GLU A 170 -3.09 -17.28 -8.25
CA GLU A 170 -2.99 -18.66 -8.77
C GLU A 170 -4.34 -19.38 -8.69
N LEU A 171 -5.10 -19.20 -7.62
CA LEU A 171 -6.46 -19.75 -7.51
C LEU A 171 -7.40 -19.19 -8.58
N LYS A 172 -7.37 -17.87 -8.81
CA LYS A 172 -8.17 -17.23 -9.87
C LYS A 172 -7.77 -17.72 -11.25
N LYS A 173 -6.47 -17.97 -11.48
CA LYS A 173 -5.96 -18.51 -12.74
C LYS A 173 -6.48 -19.92 -13.02
N GLN A 174 -6.53 -20.79 -12.01
CA GLN A 174 -7.13 -22.12 -12.14
C GLN A 174 -8.63 -22.05 -12.46
N LYS A 175 -9.38 -21.19 -11.76
CA LYS A 175 -10.80 -20.96 -12.02
C LYS A 175 -11.05 -20.41 -13.42
N TYR A 176 -10.22 -19.45 -13.86
CA TYR A 176 -10.28 -18.86 -15.19
C TYR A 176 -10.11 -19.91 -16.30
N GLU A 177 -9.10 -20.79 -16.21
CA GLU A 177 -8.89 -21.81 -17.24
C GLU A 177 -10.05 -22.81 -17.31
N LYS A 178 -10.63 -23.20 -16.16
CA LYS A 178 -11.82 -24.07 -16.11
C LYS A 178 -13.04 -23.42 -16.76
N GLU A 179 -13.33 -22.16 -16.43
CA GLU A 179 -14.48 -21.44 -17.02
C GLU A 179 -14.26 -21.13 -18.51
N LYS A 180 -13.02 -20.90 -18.92
CA LYS A 180 -12.66 -20.69 -20.32
C LYS A 180 -12.84 -21.96 -21.16
N GLU A 181 -12.49 -23.12 -20.62
CA GLU A 181 -12.79 -24.41 -21.24
C GLU A 181 -14.32 -24.62 -21.36
N ASN A 182 -15.06 -24.36 -20.27
CA ASN A 182 -16.52 -24.42 -20.28
C ASN A 182 -17.14 -23.48 -21.34
N PHE A 183 -16.63 -22.26 -21.46
CA PHE A 183 -17.08 -21.31 -22.47
C PHE A 183 -16.87 -21.83 -23.90
N GLU A 184 -15.70 -22.39 -24.21
CA GLU A 184 -15.44 -22.93 -25.56
C GLU A 184 -16.30 -24.17 -25.85
N ASN A 185 -16.58 -25.02 -24.85
CA ASN A 185 -17.50 -26.15 -24.98
C ASN A 185 -18.94 -25.69 -25.26
N LEU A 186 -19.47 -24.76 -24.45
CA LEU A 186 -20.82 -24.18 -24.66
C LEU A 186 -20.93 -23.44 -26.00
N LYS A 187 -19.87 -22.76 -26.42
CA LYS A 187 -19.82 -22.08 -27.72
C LYS A 187 -19.85 -23.06 -28.88
N ALA A 188 -19.20 -24.22 -28.76
CA ALA A 188 -19.30 -25.30 -29.73
C ALA A 188 -20.71 -25.92 -29.76
N GLU A 189 -21.30 -26.22 -28.60
CA GLU A 189 -22.65 -26.79 -28.49
C GLU A 189 -23.72 -25.84 -29.05
N VAL A 190 -23.63 -24.55 -28.72
CA VAL A 190 -24.53 -23.51 -29.28
C VAL A 190 -24.41 -23.46 -30.80
N LYS A 191 -23.19 -23.51 -31.35
CA LYS A 191 -22.97 -23.48 -32.81
C LYS A 191 -23.56 -24.72 -33.50
N GLU A 192 -23.42 -25.89 -32.89
CA GLU A 192 -24.01 -27.13 -33.40
C GLU A 192 -25.55 -27.08 -33.36
N LEU A 193 -26.13 -26.66 -32.24
CA LEU A 193 -27.59 -26.53 -32.11
C LEU A 193 -28.18 -25.42 -32.98
N GLU A 194 -27.45 -24.35 -33.25
CA GLU A 194 -27.86 -23.33 -34.24
C GLU A 194 -27.97 -23.92 -35.65
N GLN A 195 -27.03 -24.79 -36.02
CA GLN A 195 -27.08 -25.49 -37.30
C GLN A 195 -28.26 -26.48 -37.33
N ILE A 196 -28.49 -27.24 -36.26
CA ILE A 196 -29.64 -28.15 -36.15
C ILE A 196 -30.97 -27.39 -36.20
N GLU A 197 -31.10 -26.25 -35.50
CA GLU A 197 -32.31 -25.41 -35.52
C GLU A 197 -32.62 -24.94 -36.94
N LYS A 198 -31.58 -24.48 -37.65
CA LYS A 198 -31.69 -24.03 -39.04
C LYS A 198 -32.11 -25.17 -39.97
N ASP A 199 -31.45 -26.32 -39.90
CA ASP A 199 -31.74 -27.47 -40.77
C ASP A 199 -33.14 -28.03 -40.48
N THR A 200 -33.54 -28.10 -39.21
CA THR A 200 -34.89 -28.51 -38.80
C THR A 200 -35.96 -27.56 -39.31
N LYS A 201 -35.71 -26.25 -39.23
CA LYS A 201 -36.60 -25.20 -39.72
C LYS A 201 -36.77 -25.25 -41.23
N ASP A 202 -35.68 -25.47 -41.96
CA ASP A 202 -35.70 -25.57 -43.42
C ASP A 202 -36.41 -26.84 -43.87
N LEU A 203 -36.18 -27.98 -43.18
CA LEU A 203 -36.92 -29.22 -43.39
C LEU A 203 -38.42 -29.05 -43.12
N TYR A 204 -38.79 -28.42 -42.00
CA TYR A 204 -40.18 -28.11 -41.65
C TYR A 204 -40.86 -27.25 -42.72
N LYS A 205 -40.17 -26.21 -43.22
CA LYS A 205 -40.69 -25.38 -44.33
C LYS A 205 -40.85 -26.16 -45.64
N SER A 206 -39.93 -27.09 -45.95
CA SER A 206 -40.02 -27.92 -47.16
C SER A 206 -41.23 -28.85 -47.08
N LEU A 207 -41.37 -29.56 -45.96
CA LEU A 207 -42.49 -30.47 -45.72
C LEU A 207 -43.83 -29.74 -45.81
N TYR A 208 -43.94 -28.54 -45.21
CA TYR A 208 -45.14 -27.71 -45.32
C TYR A 208 -45.48 -27.33 -46.77
N ARG A 209 -44.48 -27.06 -47.61
CA ARG A 209 -44.70 -26.76 -49.03
C ARG A 209 -45.21 -27.98 -49.80
N GLU A 210 -44.66 -29.16 -49.54
CA GLU A 210 -45.07 -30.42 -50.18
C GLU A 210 -46.52 -30.77 -49.83
N LEU A 211 -46.87 -30.78 -48.54
CA LEU A 211 -48.24 -30.99 -48.06
C LEU A 211 -49.23 -29.99 -48.68
N LYS A 212 -48.83 -28.72 -48.79
CA LYS A 212 -49.66 -27.69 -49.42
C LYS A 212 -49.89 -27.95 -50.92
N ILE A 213 -48.93 -28.54 -51.63
CA ILE A 213 -49.07 -28.91 -53.04
C ILE A 213 -50.03 -30.09 -53.18
N GLU A 214 -49.82 -31.17 -52.42
CA GLU A 214 -50.68 -32.36 -52.47
C GLU A 214 -52.13 -32.04 -52.11
N PHE A 215 -52.34 -31.22 -51.08
CA PHE A 215 -53.66 -30.74 -50.71
C PHE A 215 -54.35 -29.99 -51.86
N ASN A 216 -53.64 -29.08 -52.53
CA ASN A 216 -54.18 -28.34 -53.67
C ASN A 216 -54.47 -29.27 -54.87
N ASP A 217 -53.63 -30.25 -55.14
CA ASP A 217 -53.83 -31.22 -56.21
C ASP A 217 -55.07 -32.09 -55.95
N ASN A 218 -55.26 -32.56 -54.72
CA ASN A 218 -56.43 -33.35 -54.32
C ASN A 218 -57.72 -32.51 -54.38
N LYS A 219 -57.67 -31.26 -53.92
CA LYS A 219 -58.75 -30.28 -54.11
C LYS A 219 -59.13 -30.11 -55.58
N ASN A 220 -58.14 -30.00 -56.47
CA ASN A 220 -58.37 -29.87 -57.91
C ASN A 220 -58.98 -31.14 -58.53
N LYS A 221 -58.53 -32.33 -58.11
CA LYS A 221 -59.10 -33.62 -58.55
C LYS A 221 -60.55 -33.76 -58.11
N LEU A 222 -60.87 -33.42 -56.85
CA LEU A 222 -62.23 -33.47 -56.30
C LEU A 222 -63.15 -32.52 -57.06
N LYS A 223 -62.70 -31.28 -57.29
CA LYS A 223 -63.45 -30.30 -58.09
C LYS A 223 -63.77 -30.84 -59.49
N LYS A 224 -62.79 -31.46 -60.15
CA LYS A 224 -62.98 -32.08 -61.47
C LYS A 224 -63.97 -33.26 -61.43
N ALA A 225 -63.87 -34.13 -60.43
CA ALA A 225 -64.80 -35.24 -60.25
C ALA A 225 -66.25 -34.77 -60.04
N ILE A 226 -66.45 -33.72 -59.25
CA ILE A 226 -67.76 -33.08 -59.05
C ILE A 226 -68.27 -32.47 -60.36
N GLU A 227 -67.42 -31.76 -61.10
CA GLU A 227 -67.76 -31.22 -62.42
C GLU A 227 -68.16 -32.32 -63.41
N ASP A 228 -67.49 -33.47 -63.39
CA ASP A 228 -67.80 -34.60 -64.27
C ASP A 228 -69.08 -35.33 -63.85
N ILE A 229 -69.35 -35.49 -62.55
CA ILE A 229 -70.64 -35.99 -62.03
C ILE A 229 -71.79 -35.07 -62.48
N LEU A 230 -71.58 -33.76 -62.46
CA LEU A 230 -72.56 -32.77 -62.90
C LEU A 230 -72.85 -32.83 -64.41
N LYS A 231 -71.89 -33.27 -65.22
CA LYS A 231 -72.11 -33.50 -66.67
C LYS A 231 -72.90 -34.78 -66.96
N ILE A 232 -72.82 -35.79 -66.09
CA ILE A 232 -73.51 -37.08 -66.25
C ILE A 232 -75.00 -36.98 -65.84
N LYS A 233 -75.35 -36.14 -64.86
CA LYS A 233 -76.75 -35.89 -64.44
C LYS A 233 -77.43 -34.81 -65.29
N ASN A 234 -78.05 -35.21 -66.40
CA ASN A 234 -79.05 -34.38 -67.10
C ASN A 234 -80.40 -34.39 -66.33
N SER A 235 -80.45 -33.84 -65.11
CA SER A 235 -81.72 -33.62 -64.42
C SER A 235 -81.73 -32.34 -63.59
N ASN A 236 -82.62 -31.45 -64.03
CA ASN A 236 -82.97 -30.13 -63.54
C ASN A 236 -83.46 -30.14 -62.07
N ASN A 237 -82.59 -30.28 -61.08
CA ASN A 237 -82.86 -29.75 -59.72
C ASN A 237 -81.69 -29.81 -58.72
N ILE A 238 -80.43 -29.69 -59.16
CA ILE A 238 -79.34 -29.35 -58.23
C ILE A 238 -78.78 -28.00 -58.62
N ASN A 239 -79.05 -27.00 -57.79
CA ASN A 239 -78.66 -25.62 -58.03
C ASN A 239 -77.13 -25.52 -57.95
N LYS A 240 -76.50 -25.08 -59.05
CA LYS A 240 -75.05 -24.93 -59.18
C LYS A 240 -74.45 -24.07 -58.06
N SER A 241 -75.24 -23.16 -57.49
CA SER A 241 -74.83 -22.34 -56.34
C SER A 241 -74.75 -23.11 -55.02
N ILE A 242 -75.55 -24.17 -54.82
CA ILE A 242 -75.49 -24.98 -53.59
C ILE A 242 -74.21 -25.81 -53.57
N ILE A 243 -73.83 -26.38 -54.72
CA ILE A 243 -72.56 -27.11 -54.83
C ILE A 243 -71.36 -26.16 -54.72
N ASN A 244 -71.43 -24.98 -55.35
CA ASN A 244 -70.38 -23.97 -55.18
C ASN A 244 -70.28 -23.47 -53.74
N ASN A 245 -71.40 -23.28 -53.03
CA ASN A 245 -71.42 -22.93 -51.62
C ASN A 245 -70.84 -24.04 -50.74
N ILE A 246 -71.19 -25.32 -50.97
CA ILE A 246 -70.60 -26.46 -50.25
C ILE A 246 -69.10 -26.54 -50.49
N LEU A 247 -68.65 -26.27 -51.73
CA LEU A 247 -67.22 -26.23 -52.06
C LEU A 247 -66.50 -25.01 -51.47
N GLU A 248 -67.14 -23.84 -51.35
CA GLU A 248 -66.58 -22.66 -50.68
C GLU A 248 -66.55 -22.84 -49.16
N GLU A 249 -67.62 -23.40 -48.57
CA GLU A 249 -67.77 -23.65 -47.14
C GLU A 249 -66.81 -24.77 -46.65
N TYR A 250 -66.63 -25.84 -47.43
CA TYR A 250 -65.60 -26.85 -47.18
C TYR A 250 -64.18 -26.30 -47.40
N ASN A 251 -64.00 -25.25 -48.23
CA ASN A 251 -62.69 -24.65 -48.49
C ASN A 251 -62.26 -23.60 -47.45
N GLU A 252 -63.15 -22.72 -47.00
CA GLU A 252 -62.81 -21.68 -46.02
C GLU A 252 -62.59 -22.26 -44.63
N ASN A 253 -63.37 -23.26 -44.22
CA ASN A 253 -63.21 -23.89 -42.90
C ASN A 253 -61.92 -24.71 -42.78
N LEU A 254 -61.53 -25.45 -43.84
CA LEU A 254 -60.28 -26.21 -43.82
C LEU A 254 -59.05 -25.29 -43.89
N LEU A 255 -59.04 -24.28 -44.76
CA LEU A 255 -57.94 -23.29 -44.84
C LEU A 255 -57.82 -22.46 -43.56
N ALA A 256 -58.94 -22.07 -42.94
CA ALA A 256 -58.93 -21.35 -41.66
C ALA A 256 -58.43 -22.23 -40.50
N GLN A 257 -58.67 -23.54 -40.50
CA GLN A 257 -58.09 -24.47 -39.51
C GLN A 257 -56.57 -24.63 -39.71
N PHE A 258 -56.10 -24.71 -40.95
CA PHE A 258 -54.66 -24.72 -41.23
C PHE A 258 -54.00 -23.36 -40.91
N GLU A 259 -54.64 -22.23 -41.19
CA GLU A 259 -54.11 -20.87 -40.91
C GLU A 259 -54.15 -20.47 -39.43
N LYS A 260 -55.14 -20.93 -38.64
CA LYS A 260 -55.16 -20.75 -37.18
C LYS A 260 -53.98 -21.44 -36.47
N GLY A 261 -53.41 -22.48 -37.08
CA GLY A 261 -52.14 -23.08 -36.65
C GLY A 261 -50.88 -22.31 -37.07
N ILE A 262 -50.98 -21.42 -38.07
CA ILE A 262 -49.84 -20.76 -38.73
C ILE A 262 -49.49 -19.39 -38.11
N ILE A 263 -50.45 -18.70 -37.47
CA ILE A 263 -50.23 -17.36 -36.90
C ILE A 263 -50.53 -17.34 -35.40
N LYS A 264 -49.62 -17.89 -34.58
CA LYS A 264 -49.39 -17.34 -33.22
C LYS A 264 -48.18 -16.41 -33.29
N LYS A 265 -48.44 -15.14 -33.63
CA LYS A 265 -47.76 -14.06 -32.91
C LYS A 265 -48.53 -13.88 -31.62
N ASP A 266 -47.77 -13.78 -30.53
CA ASP A 266 -48.18 -13.48 -29.16
C ASP A 266 -49.58 -12.87 -29.02
N GLU A 267 -50.51 -13.62 -28.42
CA GLU A 267 -51.21 -13.28 -27.17
C GLU A 267 -52.31 -14.32 -26.88
N ASN A 268 -52.63 -14.43 -25.58
CA ASN A 268 -53.49 -15.43 -24.95
C ASN A 268 -54.91 -15.51 -25.55
N GLU A 269 -55.45 -16.72 -25.72
CA GLU A 269 -56.85 -17.04 -25.37
C GLU A 269 -57.17 -18.54 -25.58
N GLU A 270 -57.80 -19.14 -24.57
CA GLU A 270 -58.44 -20.45 -24.58
C GLU A 270 -59.74 -20.40 -25.40
N SER A 271 -60.10 -21.47 -26.12
CA SER A 271 -61.44 -22.08 -25.99
C SER A 271 -61.60 -23.33 -26.85
N SER A 272 -62.60 -24.10 -26.43
CA SER A 272 -63.00 -25.49 -26.65
C SER A 272 -63.41 -25.95 -28.06
N SER A 273 -63.40 -27.28 -28.20
CA SER A 273 -63.79 -28.14 -29.34
C SER A 273 -65.23 -27.94 -29.85
N PRO A 274 -65.52 -28.45 -31.06
CA PRO A 274 -66.34 -29.67 -31.16
C PRO A 274 -65.76 -30.77 -32.06
N GLU A 275 -65.99 -32.02 -31.67
CA GLU A 275 -65.64 -33.27 -32.35
C GLU A 275 -66.43 -33.46 -33.66
N GLU A 276 -65.75 -33.82 -34.76
CA GLU A 276 -66.36 -34.44 -35.94
C GLU A 276 -65.38 -35.44 -36.58
N ILE A 277 -65.96 -36.48 -37.21
CA ILE A 277 -65.35 -37.76 -37.59
C ILE A 277 -64.24 -37.58 -38.64
N ILE A 278 -63.02 -38.03 -38.33
CA ILE A 278 -61.80 -37.91 -39.16
C ILE A 278 -61.41 -39.31 -39.67
N ASP A 279 -61.09 -39.42 -40.97
CA ASP A 279 -60.53 -40.63 -41.59
C ASP A 279 -59.15 -40.97 -40.98
N GLU A 280 -58.87 -42.26 -40.72
CA GLU A 280 -57.64 -42.71 -40.02
C GLU A 280 -56.32 -42.24 -40.69
N ASP A 281 -56.34 -41.98 -42.00
CA ASP A 281 -55.18 -41.51 -42.78
C ASP A 281 -54.86 -40.01 -42.55
N GLU A 282 -55.86 -39.16 -42.25
CA GLU A 282 -55.65 -37.72 -41.98
C GLU A 282 -55.07 -37.46 -40.58
N GLU A 283 -55.37 -38.32 -39.61
CA GLU A 283 -54.78 -38.21 -38.27
C GLU A 283 -53.28 -38.51 -38.29
N GLU A 284 -52.81 -39.42 -39.14
CA GLU A 284 -51.40 -39.81 -39.19
C GLU A 284 -50.49 -38.68 -39.70
N GLU A 285 -50.94 -37.93 -40.72
CA GLU A 285 -50.20 -36.77 -41.26
C GLU A 285 -50.20 -35.57 -40.31
N LYS A 286 -51.34 -35.26 -39.68
CA LYS A 286 -51.43 -34.21 -38.63
C LYS A 286 -50.54 -34.53 -37.43
N ARG A 287 -50.46 -35.81 -37.02
CA ARG A 287 -49.55 -36.26 -35.95
C ARG A 287 -48.08 -36.06 -36.31
N LYS A 288 -47.64 -36.49 -37.51
CA LYS A 288 -46.25 -36.30 -37.99
C LYS A 288 -45.84 -34.82 -38.04
N TYR A 289 -46.76 -33.94 -38.40
CA TYR A 289 -46.52 -32.50 -38.41
C TYR A 289 -46.40 -31.89 -37.00
N SER A 290 -47.34 -32.25 -36.10
CA SER A 290 -47.35 -31.83 -34.69
C SER A 290 -46.07 -32.25 -33.95
N GLU A 291 -45.60 -33.48 -34.18
CA GLU A 291 -44.35 -34.00 -33.62
C GLU A 291 -43.12 -33.19 -34.06
N LYS A 292 -43.04 -32.80 -35.34
CA LYS A 292 -41.93 -32.01 -35.85
C LYS A 292 -41.97 -30.54 -35.41
N GLU A 293 -43.15 -29.96 -35.30
CA GLU A 293 -43.31 -28.60 -34.74
C GLU A 293 -42.90 -28.58 -33.25
N ALA A 294 -43.29 -29.60 -32.49
CA ALA A 294 -42.86 -29.78 -31.10
C ALA A 294 -41.33 -29.90 -30.99
N ALA A 295 -40.70 -30.72 -31.84
CA ALA A 295 -39.24 -30.88 -31.88
C ALA A 295 -38.51 -29.56 -32.18
N TYR A 296 -38.99 -28.76 -33.14
CA TYR A 296 -38.41 -27.44 -33.44
C TYR A 296 -38.57 -26.46 -32.26
N LYS A 297 -39.72 -26.45 -31.58
CA LYS A 297 -39.94 -25.61 -30.39
C LYS A 297 -39.01 -26.01 -29.24
N GLU A 298 -38.81 -27.31 -29.04
CA GLU A 298 -37.89 -27.84 -28.03
C GLU A 298 -36.44 -27.43 -28.30
N ILE A 299 -35.95 -27.61 -29.54
CA ILE A 299 -34.61 -27.18 -29.96
C ILE A 299 -34.43 -25.67 -29.72
N LYS A 300 -35.41 -24.86 -30.11
CA LYS A 300 -35.38 -23.40 -29.93
C LYS A 300 -35.32 -23.01 -28.45
N SER A 301 -36.05 -23.71 -27.59
CA SER A 301 -36.05 -23.51 -26.13
C SER A 301 -34.71 -23.93 -25.50
N LYS A 302 -34.14 -25.06 -25.93
CA LYS A 302 -32.81 -25.50 -25.46
C LYS A 302 -31.71 -24.52 -25.89
N LEU A 303 -31.76 -24.07 -27.15
CA LEU A 303 -30.81 -23.09 -27.69
C LEU A 303 -30.87 -21.74 -26.96
N SER A 304 -32.06 -21.27 -26.59
CA SER A 304 -32.18 -20.01 -25.83
C SER A 304 -31.54 -20.11 -24.45
N LYS A 305 -31.71 -21.23 -23.75
CA LYS A 305 -31.08 -21.50 -22.43
C LYS A 305 -29.56 -21.54 -22.54
N LEU A 306 -29.01 -22.31 -23.48
CA LEU A 306 -27.57 -22.44 -23.68
C LEU A 306 -26.92 -21.10 -24.06
N ARG A 307 -27.61 -20.24 -24.83
CA ARG A 307 -27.12 -18.89 -25.14
C ARG A 307 -27.01 -18.01 -23.89
N ILE A 308 -27.95 -18.11 -22.96
CA ILE A 308 -27.92 -17.38 -21.69
C ILE A 308 -26.72 -17.86 -20.86
N GLU A 309 -26.59 -19.17 -20.68
CA GLU A 309 -25.50 -19.78 -19.93
C GLU A 309 -24.12 -19.42 -20.51
N ARG A 310 -23.95 -19.56 -21.83
CA ARG A 310 -22.72 -19.15 -22.53
C ARG A 310 -22.38 -17.68 -22.29
N ASN A 311 -23.38 -16.79 -22.33
CA ASN A 311 -23.17 -15.36 -22.12
C ASN A 311 -22.80 -15.04 -20.66
N GLU A 312 -23.31 -15.81 -19.70
CA GLU A 312 -22.95 -15.69 -18.29
C GLU A 312 -21.50 -16.11 -18.06
N VAL A 313 -21.10 -17.28 -18.59
CA VAL A 313 -19.70 -17.75 -18.53
C VAL A 313 -18.73 -16.79 -19.24
N ASP A 314 -19.11 -16.20 -20.38
CA ASP A 314 -18.31 -15.16 -21.07
C ASP A 314 -18.09 -13.90 -20.20
N ARG A 315 -19.09 -13.51 -19.40
CA ARG A 315 -18.93 -12.38 -18.46
C ARG A 315 -17.97 -12.77 -17.33
N THR A 316 -18.20 -13.92 -16.72
CA THR A 316 -17.37 -14.45 -15.62
C THR A 316 -15.90 -14.60 -16.02
N THR A 317 -15.62 -15.12 -17.21
CA THR A 317 -14.24 -15.25 -17.73
C THR A 317 -13.57 -13.90 -17.95
N LYS A 318 -14.31 -12.88 -18.42
CA LYS A 318 -13.80 -11.51 -18.56
C LYS A 318 -13.53 -10.86 -17.20
N ASP A 319 -14.39 -11.09 -16.21
CA ASP A 319 -14.20 -10.58 -14.85
C ASP A 319 -12.96 -11.21 -14.20
N TYR A 320 -12.80 -12.53 -14.26
CA TYR A 320 -11.59 -13.20 -13.78
C TYR A 320 -10.33 -12.64 -14.44
N LYS A 321 -10.35 -12.44 -15.77
CA LYS A 321 -9.21 -11.89 -16.49
C LYS A 321 -8.83 -10.49 -15.99
N ARG A 322 -9.83 -9.59 -15.83
CA ARG A 322 -9.61 -8.24 -15.30
C ARG A 322 -9.04 -8.28 -13.88
N ASP A 323 -9.59 -9.12 -13.02
CA ASP A 323 -9.18 -9.23 -11.63
C ASP A 323 -7.75 -9.77 -11.51
N MET A 324 -7.38 -10.78 -12.30
CA MET A 324 -6.02 -11.29 -12.36
C MET A 324 -5.04 -10.23 -12.87
N GLU A 325 -5.39 -9.47 -13.89
CA GLU A 325 -4.55 -8.37 -14.40
C GLU A 325 -4.35 -7.28 -13.33
N ALA A 326 -5.39 -6.94 -12.58
CA ALA A 326 -5.30 -5.97 -11.48
C ALA A 326 -4.42 -6.49 -10.33
N LEU A 327 -4.59 -7.74 -9.92
CA LEU A 327 -3.84 -8.37 -8.84
C LEU A 327 -2.36 -8.54 -9.21
N LYS A 328 -2.09 -9.02 -10.43
CA LYS A 328 -0.74 -9.13 -10.98
C LYS A 328 -0.04 -7.77 -11.00
N LYS A 329 -0.74 -6.72 -11.48
CA LYS A 329 -0.19 -5.36 -11.49
C LYS A 329 0.14 -4.86 -10.08
N ARG A 330 -0.68 -5.20 -9.07
CA ARG A 330 -0.43 -4.83 -7.67
C ARG A 330 0.83 -5.50 -7.12
N ILE A 331 0.98 -6.81 -7.35
CA ILE A 331 2.14 -7.61 -6.92
C ILE A 331 3.43 -7.12 -7.57
N GLU A 332 3.40 -6.84 -8.88
CA GLU A 332 4.56 -6.41 -9.65
C GLU A 332 4.93 -4.93 -9.47
N MET A 333 4.11 -4.15 -8.76
CA MET A 333 4.36 -2.74 -8.54
C MET A 333 5.59 -2.52 -7.65
N ASP A 334 6.36 -1.47 -7.95
CA ASP A 334 7.44 -1.02 -7.07
C ASP A 334 6.85 -0.49 -5.75
N ASN A 335 7.15 -1.18 -4.65
CA ASN A 335 6.61 -0.92 -3.32
C ASN A 335 7.72 -0.58 -2.30
N GLY A 336 8.85 -0.06 -2.79
CA GLY A 336 10.00 0.20 -1.95
C GLY A 336 10.82 -1.05 -1.67
N LYS A 337 11.93 -0.85 -0.95
CA LYS A 337 12.79 -1.96 -0.50
C LYS A 337 12.01 -2.93 0.36
N ASN A 338 12.24 -4.23 0.17
CA ASN A 338 11.54 -5.30 0.88
C ASN A 338 10.01 -5.21 0.80
N HIS A 339 9.49 -4.52 -0.24
CA HIS A 339 8.07 -4.22 -0.41
C HIS A 339 7.41 -3.49 0.76
N VAL A 340 8.17 -2.74 1.56
CA VAL A 340 7.70 -2.14 2.82
C VAL A 340 6.46 -1.25 2.67
N PHE A 341 6.20 -0.71 1.48
CA PHE A 341 5.04 0.14 1.20
C PHE A 341 3.86 -0.60 0.55
N TYR A 342 3.92 -1.94 0.41
CA TYR A 342 2.89 -2.74 -0.25
C TYR A 342 1.50 -2.53 0.35
N THR A 343 1.42 -2.51 1.68
CA THR A 343 0.16 -2.36 2.41
C THR A 343 -0.42 -0.96 2.29
N LEU A 344 0.43 0.05 2.05
CA LEU A 344 -0.01 1.44 1.95
C LEU A 344 -0.73 1.73 0.63
N TYR A 345 -0.65 0.86 -0.38
CA TYR A 345 -1.27 1.16 -1.67
C TYR A 345 -2.77 1.46 -1.55
N ASN A 346 -3.17 2.64 -2.05
CA ASN A 346 -4.51 3.23 -1.90
C ASN A 346 -4.93 3.64 -0.48
N GLU A 347 -4.07 3.56 0.53
CA GLU A 347 -4.33 4.20 1.82
C GLU A 347 -4.38 5.72 1.67
N VAL A 348 -5.25 6.35 2.47
CA VAL A 348 -5.58 7.77 2.37
C VAL A 348 -5.15 8.49 3.64
N PHE A 349 -4.28 9.48 3.48
CA PHE A 349 -3.81 10.37 4.53
C PHE A 349 -4.34 11.78 4.27
N SER A 350 -4.76 12.50 5.32
CA SER A 350 -5.28 13.86 5.16
C SER A 350 -4.62 14.84 6.12
N LEU A 351 -4.43 16.07 5.65
CA LEU A 351 -3.95 17.20 6.45
C LEU A 351 -4.89 18.39 6.27
N ASN A 352 -5.47 18.85 7.36
CA ASN A 352 -6.33 20.03 7.39
C ASN A 352 -5.50 21.27 7.71
N THR A 353 -5.69 22.32 6.93
CA THR A 353 -5.13 23.65 7.16
C THR A 353 -6.28 24.66 7.27
N THR A 354 -5.96 25.93 7.54
CA THR A 354 -6.96 27.00 7.65
C THR A 354 -7.80 27.15 6.37
N ASP A 355 -7.19 26.95 5.20
CA ASP A 355 -7.84 27.23 3.90
C ASP A 355 -8.15 25.97 3.08
N TYR A 356 -7.43 24.87 3.34
CA TYR A 356 -7.43 23.68 2.49
C TYR A 356 -7.40 22.37 3.29
N ILE A 357 -8.00 21.34 2.71
CA ILE A 357 -7.84 19.93 3.08
C ILE A 357 -7.00 19.27 2.00
N TYR A 358 -5.84 18.76 2.37
CA TYR A 358 -4.99 17.96 1.49
C TYR A 358 -5.26 16.48 1.71
N THR A 359 -5.40 15.74 0.63
CA THR A 359 -5.64 14.29 0.65
C THR A 359 -4.56 13.62 -0.18
N PHE A 360 -3.78 12.76 0.46
CA PHE A 360 -2.72 11.97 -0.13
C PHE A 360 -3.16 10.51 -0.19
N THR A 361 -3.40 10.00 -1.39
CA THR A 361 -3.64 8.57 -1.63
C THR A 361 -2.36 7.91 -2.13
N TRP A 362 -1.78 7.04 -1.30
CA TRP A 362 -0.48 6.44 -1.57
C TRP A 362 -0.49 5.59 -2.85
N GLY A 363 0.54 5.77 -3.68
CA GLY A 363 0.66 5.09 -4.99
C GLY A 363 -0.36 5.53 -6.06
N ASN A 364 -1.24 6.50 -5.77
CA ASN A 364 -2.32 6.88 -6.68
C ASN A 364 -2.29 8.38 -7.02
N GLU A 365 -2.78 9.24 -6.12
CA GLU A 365 -2.90 10.67 -6.40
C GLU A 365 -2.94 11.53 -5.14
N ILE A 366 -2.58 12.81 -5.30
CA ILE A 366 -2.65 13.84 -4.26
C ILE A 366 -3.62 14.92 -4.71
N LYS A 367 -4.52 15.31 -3.83
CA LYS A 367 -5.57 16.31 -4.08
C LYS A 367 -5.58 17.37 -2.99
N GLN A 368 -6.08 18.54 -3.37
CA GLN A 368 -6.33 19.67 -2.49
C GLN A 368 -7.79 20.08 -2.64
N LYS A 369 -8.50 20.26 -1.54
CA LYS A 369 -9.86 20.77 -1.51
C LYS A 369 -9.88 22.06 -0.72
N GLN A 370 -10.32 23.15 -1.34
CA GLN A 370 -10.56 24.40 -0.62
C GLN A 370 -11.80 24.24 0.27
N ILE A 371 -11.78 24.79 1.49
CA ILE A 371 -12.94 24.72 2.39
C ILE A 371 -14.13 25.43 1.73
N GLY A 372 -15.23 24.70 1.51
CA GLY A 372 -16.40 25.19 0.78
C GLY A 372 -16.23 25.31 -0.74
N GLY A 373 -15.07 24.90 -1.29
CA GLY A 373 -14.74 25.02 -2.71
C GLY A 373 -14.58 23.68 -3.44
N ALA A 374 -14.09 23.78 -4.67
CA ALA A 374 -13.86 22.63 -5.54
C ALA A 374 -12.59 21.86 -5.18
N MET A 375 -12.56 20.58 -5.55
CA MET A 375 -11.39 19.71 -5.43
C MET A 375 -10.44 19.92 -6.62
N THR A 376 -9.15 20.03 -6.34
CA THR A 376 -8.08 20.20 -7.32
C THR A 376 -7.11 19.03 -7.23
N LEU A 377 -6.79 18.41 -8.36
CA LEU A 377 -5.74 17.39 -8.44
C LEU A 377 -4.37 18.07 -8.42
N LEU A 378 -3.53 17.72 -7.45
CA LEU A 378 -2.16 18.23 -7.37
C LEU A 378 -1.16 17.37 -8.13
N GLY A 379 -1.38 16.05 -8.21
CA GLY A 379 -0.54 15.16 -9.00
C GLY A 379 -0.97 13.70 -8.88
N LYS A 380 -0.51 12.87 -9.81
CA LYS A 380 -0.66 11.42 -9.82
C LYS A 380 0.71 10.76 -9.66
N PHE A 381 0.75 9.60 -9.01
CA PHE A 381 1.98 8.86 -8.79
C PHE A 381 2.75 8.66 -10.10
N LYS A 382 4.06 8.94 -10.08
CA LYS A 382 4.95 8.79 -11.23
C LYS A 382 6.06 7.79 -10.96
N GLU A 383 6.90 8.06 -9.96
CA GLU A 383 8.08 7.25 -9.65
C GLU A 383 8.63 7.54 -8.25
N TYR A 384 9.44 6.60 -7.74
CA TYR A 384 10.30 6.82 -6.59
C TYR A 384 11.67 7.36 -7.03
N LYS A 385 12.30 8.16 -6.17
CA LYS A 385 13.65 8.72 -6.34
C LYS A 385 14.46 8.62 -5.05
N ASP A 386 15.74 8.92 -5.17
CA ASP A 386 16.66 9.07 -4.02
C ASP A 386 16.65 7.85 -3.10
N ASN A 387 16.70 6.65 -3.68
CA ASN A 387 16.69 5.39 -2.93
C ASN A 387 15.44 5.24 -2.04
N TYR A 388 14.27 5.59 -2.61
CA TYR A 388 12.95 5.60 -1.95
C TYR A 388 12.76 6.68 -0.88
N LYS A 389 13.63 7.70 -0.80
CA LYS A 389 13.42 8.84 0.10
C LYS A 389 12.48 9.91 -0.47
N THR A 390 12.25 9.88 -1.78
CA THR A 390 11.41 10.85 -2.48
C THR A 390 10.40 10.12 -3.38
N ILE A 391 9.15 10.57 -3.39
CA ILE A 391 8.12 10.13 -4.34
C ILE A 391 7.68 11.31 -5.18
N ILE A 392 7.62 11.12 -6.50
CA ILE A 392 7.20 12.14 -7.45
C ILE A 392 5.75 11.91 -7.84
N TYR A 393 4.93 12.94 -7.65
CA TYR A 393 3.56 13.03 -8.17
C TYR A 393 3.50 14.14 -9.22
N ASP A 394 3.06 13.83 -10.42
CA ASP A 394 3.11 14.73 -11.59
C ASP A 394 1.76 14.70 -12.33
N ASN A 395 1.63 15.46 -13.42
CA ASN A 395 0.43 15.50 -14.26
C ASN A 395 -0.85 15.87 -13.49
N GLY A 396 -0.73 16.80 -12.53
CA GLY A 396 -1.86 17.39 -11.83
C GLY A 396 -2.70 18.33 -12.71
N ALA A 397 -3.68 18.97 -12.09
CA ALA A 397 -4.55 19.93 -12.76
C ALA A 397 -3.75 21.12 -13.28
N GLN A 398 -4.13 21.62 -14.46
CA GLN A 398 -3.48 22.75 -15.11
C GLN A 398 -3.52 23.99 -14.20
N CYS A 399 -2.36 24.60 -13.98
CA CYS A 399 -2.24 25.84 -13.23
C CYS A 399 -2.50 27.05 -14.14
N TRP A 400 -3.15 28.09 -13.59
CA TRP A 400 -3.37 29.33 -14.34
C TRP A 400 -2.03 30.02 -14.64
N LYS A 401 -1.66 30.13 -15.92
CA LYS A 401 -0.34 30.64 -16.36
C LYS A 401 0.82 29.99 -15.61
N GLY A 402 0.80 28.66 -15.49
CA GLY A 402 1.84 27.89 -14.82
C GLY A 402 1.94 26.47 -15.39
N PRO A 403 2.87 25.65 -14.89
CA PRO A 403 2.97 24.26 -15.28
C PRO A 403 1.72 23.47 -14.83
N LYS A 404 1.62 22.20 -15.24
CA LYS A 404 0.71 21.29 -14.53
C LYS A 404 1.18 21.18 -13.09
N ARG A 405 0.24 21.07 -12.15
CA ARG A 405 0.60 20.90 -10.75
C ARG A 405 1.40 19.60 -10.56
N SER A 406 2.35 19.66 -9.63
CA SER A 406 3.15 18.51 -9.21
C SER A 406 3.44 18.58 -7.72
N VAL A 407 3.66 17.42 -7.09
CA VAL A 407 4.02 17.30 -5.69
C VAL A 407 5.26 16.42 -5.57
N THR A 408 6.26 16.90 -4.83
CA THR A 408 7.37 16.09 -4.37
C THR A 408 7.07 15.67 -2.94
N VAL A 409 6.94 14.37 -2.69
CA VAL A 409 6.77 13.81 -1.35
C VAL A 409 8.13 13.39 -0.82
N LYS A 410 8.61 14.03 0.26
CA LYS A 410 9.79 13.59 1.00
C LYS A 410 9.37 12.67 2.13
N LEU A 411 9.89 11.45 2.13
CA LEU A 411 9.68 10.50 3.20
C LEU A 411 10.69 10.75 4.33
N ILE A 412 10.19 10.81 5.56
CA ILE A 412 10.94 11.07 6.77
C ILE A 412 10.75 9.87 7.70
N CYS A 413 11.85 9.33 8.23
CA CYS A 413 11.81 8.23 9.17
C CYS A 413 11.06 8.66 10.43
N GLY A 414 10.03 7.91 10.80
CA GLY A 414 9.20 8.14 11.97
C GLY A 414 8.29 6.93 12.25
N PRO A 415 7.67 6.86 13.43
CA PRO A 415 6.94 5.67 13.88
C PRO A 415 5.55 5.52 13.27
N GLU A 416 5.04 6.55 12.61
CA GLU A 416 3.67 6.58 12.08
C GLU A 416 3.65 7.05 10.64
N ASN A 417 2.69 6.52 9.87
CA ASN A 417 2.37 6.99 8.53
C ASN A 417 1.47 8.24 8.62
N LYS A 418 2.05 9.43 8.44
CA LYS A 418 1.29 10.69 8.50
C LYS A 418 1.94 11.83 7.72
N ILE A 419 1.09 12.74 7.22
CA ILE A 419 1.56 13.99 6.64
C ILE A 419 2.05 14.89 7.78
N LEU A 420 3.31 15.30 7.74
CA LEU A 420 3.89 16.23 8.70
C LEU A 420 3.62 17.68 8.28
N LYS A 421 3.87 17.97 7.00
CA LYS A 421 3.74 19.33 6.46
C LYS A 421 3.52 19.29 4.96
N ILE A 422 2.84 20.29 4.43
CA ILE A 422 2.82 20.59 3.01
C ILE A 422 3.09 22.09 2.79
N SER A 423 3.82 22.40 1.72
CA SER A 423 4.13 23.77 1.33
C SER A 423 4.14 23.91 -0.20
N GLU A 424 3.90 25.12 -0.70
CA GLU A 424 4.01 25.47 -2.12
C GLU A 424 5.26 26.36 -2.31
N PRO A 425 6.48 25.78 -2.36
CA PRO A 425 7.72 26.55 -2.50
C PRO A 425 7.83 27.28 -3.83
N SER A 426 7.11 26.82 -4.86
CA SER A 426 7.04 27.46 -6.17
C SER A 426 5.64 27.30 -6.75
N LYS A 427 5.25 28.21 -7.63
CA LYS A 427 3.88 28.26 -8.15
C LYS A 427 3.48 26.91 -8.76
N CYS A 428 2.46 26.28 -8.19
CA CYS A 428 1.92 24.99 -8.58
C CYS A 428 2.90 23.79 -8.43
N GLU A 429 3.98 23.97 -7.68
CA GLU A 429 4.90 22.91 -7.26
C GLU A 429 4.86 22.80 -5.74
N TYR A 430 4.48 21.63 -5.24
CA TYR A 430 4.27 21.38 -3.82
C TYR A 430 5.37 20.48 -3.26
N LEU A 431 5.72 20.71 -2.00
CA LEU A 431 6.57 19.84 -1.19
C LEU A 431 5.73 19.31 -0.03
N LEU A 432 5.54 17.99 0.02
CA LEU A 432 4.87 17.28 1.10
C LEU A 432 5.92 16.48 1.89
N GLU A 433 5.98 16.69 3.20
CA GLU A 433 6.81 15.91 4.12
C GLU A 433 5.94 14.86 4.80
N PHE A 434 6.29 13.59 4.65
CA PHE A 434 5.52 12.45 5.15
C PHE A 434 6.36 11.59 6.08
N SER A 435 5.91 11.43 7.32
CA SER A 435 6.48 10.46 8.26
C SER A 435 6.06 9.06 7.86
N SER A 436 6.98 8.10 7.83
CA SER A 436 6.67 6.67 7.65
C SER A 436 7.77 5.79 8.22
N PRO A 437 7.43 4.69 8.94
CA PRO A 437 8.40 3.70 9.37
C PRO A 437 9.14 3.08 8.19
N GLY A 438 8.46 2.89 7.06
CA GLY A 438 9.05 2.29 5.86
C GLY A 438 10.19 3.09 5.23
N SER A 439 10.38 4.36 5.64
CA SER A 439 11.49 5.20 5.17
C SER A 439 12.75 5.13 6.03
N CYS A 440 12.70 4.45 7.18
CA CYS A 440 13.86 4.23 8.04
C CYS A 440 14.84 3.23 7.42
N ASP A 441 16.14 3.51 7.50
CA ASP A 441 17.19 2.56 7.11
C ASP A 441 17.61 1.71 8.33
N ASP A 442 17.96 0.44 8.11
CA ASP A 442 18.47 -0.44 9.17
C ASP A 442 19.78 0.12 9.77
N ASN A 443 20.53 0.91 8.99
CA ASN A 443 21.73 1.60 9.46
C ASN A 443 21.43 2.80 10.36
N ASP A 444 20.28 3.47 10.20
CA ASP A 444 19.93 4.66 10.98
C ASP A 444 19.79 4.29 12.47
N PHE A 445 19.15 3.17 12.77
CA PHE A 445 19.03 2.66 14.14
C PHE A 445 20.39 2.28 14.74
N LYS A 446 21.23 1.56 13.98
CA LYS A 446 22.56 1.15 14.44
C LYS A 446 23.47 2.33 14.76
N ILE A 447 23.43 3.39 13.94
CA ILE A 447 24.21 4.61 14.20
C ILE A 447 23.70 5.33 15.44
N ILE A 448 22.38 5.41 15.62
CA ILE A 448 21.78 6.12 16.75
C ILE A 448 22.04 5.39 18.06
N SER A 449 21.93 4.06 18.09
CA SER A 449 22.26 3.27 19.28
C SER A 449 23.73 3.42 19.66
N ILE A 450 24.66 3.29 18.70
CA ILE A 450 26.11 3.45 18.98
C ILE A 450 26.44 4.86 19.48
N LYS A 451 25.86 5.91 18.90
CA LYS A 451 26.07 7.29 19.38
C LYS A 451 25.56 7.48 20.79
N HIS A 452 24.37 6.97 21.08
CA HIS A 452 23.78 7.03 22.41
C HIS A 452 24.70 6.39 23.46
N PHE A 453 25.22 5.19 23.23
CA PHE A 453 26.10 4.50 24.18
C PHE A 453 27.45 5.20 24.36
N LYS A 454 28.02 5.78 23.30
CA LYS A 454 29.29 6.55 23.40
C LYS A 454 29.14 7.84 24.20
N GLU A 455 27.99 8.49 24.11
CA GLU A 455 27.71 9.76 24.78
C GLU A 455 27.29 9.57 26.25
N SER A 456 26.82 8.38 26.65
CA SER A 456 26.49 8.06 28.05
C SER A 456 27.71 7.71 28.91
N GLY A 457 28.94 7.75 28.38
CA GLY A 457 30.16 7.55 29.15
C GLY A 457 30.33 6.16 29.76
N SER A 458 29.56 5.16 29.30
CA SER A 458 29.73 3.77 29.72
C SER A 458 30.86 3.15 28.89
N ASP A 459 32.00 2.86 29.52
CA ASP A 459 33.11 2.09 28.95
C ASP A 459 32.76 0.62 28.64
N ASP A 460 31.51 0.21 28.86
CA ASP A 460 30.99 -1.12 28.59
C ASP A 460 30.69 -1.32 27.09
N ALA A 461 31.74 -1.27 26.27
CA ALA A 461 31.67 -1.65 24.85
C ALA A 461 31.21 -3.11 24.65
N GLU A 462 31.39 -3.96 25.67
CA GLU A 462 31.04 -5.39 25.67
C GLU A 462 29.52 -5.64 25.73
N PHE A 463 28.76 -4.83 26.48
CA PHE A 463 27.29 -4.93 26.54
C PHE A 463 26.62 -4.55 25.21
N SER A 464 27.32 -3.76 24.38
CA SER A 464 26.83 -3.31 23.07
C SER A 464 26.85 -4.42 22.01
N GLU A 465 27.80 -5.36 22.10
CA GLU A 465 27.88 -6.47 21.16
C GLU A 465 26.76 -7.48 21.41
N ASP A 466 26.40 -7.73 22.67
CA ASP A 466 25.31 -8.66 23.02
C ASP A 466 23.92 -8.12 22.68
N ILE A 467 23.65 -6.82 22.85
CA ILE A 467 22.38 -6.23 22.39
C ILE A 467 22.33 -6.19 20.86
N LEU A 468 23.42 -5.78 20.20
CA LEU A 468 23.47 -5.79 18.73
C LEU A 468 23.40 -7.20 18.15
N ASN A 469 23.97 -8.21 18.83
CA ASN A 469 23.89 -9.60 18.42
C ASN A 469 22.52 -10.18 18.73
N SER A 470 21.90 -9.88 19.87
CA SER A 470 20.51 -10.25 20.15
C SER A 470 19.53 -9.65 19.12
N ILE A 471 19.75 -8.39 18.73
CA ILE A 471 18.95 -7.74 17.67
C ILE A 471 19.26 -8.35 16.30
N LYS A 472 20.52 -8.70 15.99
CA LYS A 472 20.87 -9.43 14.76
C LYS A 472 20.28 -10.83 14.74
N ASP A 473 20.18 -11.51 15.87
CA ASP A 473 19.60 -12.85 15.97
C ASP A 473 18.09 -12.77 15.72
N ILE A 474 17.42 -11.75 16.28
CA ILE A 474 16.01 -11.43 15.95
C ILE A 474 15.84 -11.05 14.47
N ILE A 475 16.82 -10.40 13.84
CA ILE A 475 16.77 -9.99 12.42
C ILE A 475 17.15 -11.14 11.47
N ASN A 476 18.04 -12.05 11.88
CA ASN A 476 18.55 -13.17 11.09
C ASN A 476 17.73 -14.45 11.26
N GLU A 477 16.81 -14.50 12.22
CA GLU A 477 15.63 -15.37 12.16
C GLU A 477 14.71 -14.91 11.01
N SER A 478 15.21 -15.08 9.78
CA SER A 478 14.33 -15.28 8.63
C SER A 478 13.42 -16.43 9.01
N PRO A 479 12.09 -16.29 8.97
CA PRO A 479 11.25 -17.45 9.07
C PRO A 479 11.51 -18.28 7.81
N GLU A 480 12.26 -19.37 7.96
CA GLU A 480 12.01 -20.54 7.13
C GLU A 480 10.53 -20.88 7.37
N GLU A 481 9.69 -20.48 6.42
CA GLU A 481 8.24 -20.69 6.35
C GLU A 481 7.47 -20.65 7.69
N PRO A 482 6.79 -19.54 8.04
CA PRO A 482 5.83 -19.58 9.12
C PRO A 482 4.48 -20.03 8.56
N ILE A 483 4.10 -21.27 8.86
CA ILE A 483 2.68 -21.65 8.92
C ILE A 483 2.13 -20.97 10.18
N LEU A 484 1.53 -19.79 10.03
CA LEU A 484 0.76 -19.14 11.09
C LEU A 484 -0.71 -19.19 10.71
N ASP A 485 -1.49 -19.78 11.61
CA ASP A 485 -2.94 -19.99 11.50
C ASP A 485 -3.67 -18.64 11.36
N GLU A 486 -4.65 -18.58 10.44
CA GLU A 486 -5.44 -17.39 10.11
C GLU A 486 -6.13 -16.76 11.36
N GLU A 487 -6.35 -17.54 12.43
CA GLU A 487 -7.03 -17.09 13.66
C GLU A 487 -6.20 -16.18 14.59
N GLU A 488 -4.87 -16.11 14.46
CA GLU A 488 -4.05 -15.22 15.32
C GLU A 488 -3.90 -13.80 14.74
N ILE A 489 -4.01 -13.64 13.42
CA ILE A 489 -3.89 -12.34 12.74
C ILE A 489 -5.17 -11.51 12.91
N ASP A 490 -6.35 -12.15 12.83
CA ASP A 490 -7.64 -11.46 13.02
C ASP A 490 -7.82 -10.89 14.44
N LYS A 491 -7.19 -11.51 15.45
CA LYS A 491 -7.24 -11.05 16.85
C LYS A 491 -6.41 -9.78 17.12
N LEU A 492 -5.46 -9.45 16.25
CA LEU A 492 -4.65 -8.23 16.36
C LEU A 492 -5.35 -7.03 15.72
N ASP A 493 -6.10 -7.24 14.64
CA ASP A 493 -6.86 -6.17 13.96
C ASP A 493 -8.09 -5.70 14.77
N GLU A 494 -8.74 -6.58 15.55
CA GLU A 494 -9.86 -6.19 16.43
C GLU A 494 -9.43 -5.26 17.58
N LYS A 495 -8.18 -5.34 18.05
CA LYS A 495 -7.67 -4.48 19.14
C LYS A 495 -7.38 -3.05 18.69
N GLU A 496 -6.94 -2.83 17.44
CA GLU A 496 -6.71 -1.48 16.91
C GLU A 496 -8.01 -0.77 16.48
N GLN A 497 -9.03 -1.53 16.04
CA GLN A 497 -10.34 -0.94 15.71
C GLN A 497 -11.17 -0.58 16.96
N GLY A 498 -11.00 -1.31 18.07
CA GLY A 498 -11.67 -1.00 19.34
C GLY A 498 -11.21 0.30 20.01
N GLN A 499 -9.94 0.71 19.83
CA GLN A 499 -9.41 1.94 20.44
C GLN A 499 -9.78 3.23 19.70
N LYS A 500 -10.32 3.15 18.47
CA LYS A 500 -10.79 4.33 17.72
C LYS A 500 -12.24 4.72 18.01
N HIS A 501 -12.98 3.93 18.80
CA HIS A 501 -14.39 4.17 19.07
C HIS A 501 -14.70 4.81 20.43
N ASP A 502 -13.71 4.95 21.32
CA ASP A 502 -13.90 5.50 22.68
C ASP A 502 -13.39 6.96 22.85
N GLU A 503 -12.93 7.62 21.79
CA GLU A 503 -12.63 9.06 21.79
C GLU A 503 -13.29 9.78 20.59
N LEU A 504 -14.61 9.91 20.63
CA LEU A 504 -15.39 10.88 19.83
C LEU A 504 -16.54 11.47 20.64
#